data_AF-A0A2D5KAV2-F1
#
_entry.id   AF-A0A2D5KAV2-F1
#
_cell.length_a   1.000
_cell.length_b   1.000
_cell.length_c   1.000
_cell.angle_alpha   90.00
_cell.angle_beta   90.00
_cell.angle_gamma   90.00
#
_symmetry.space_group_name_H-M   'P 1'
#
loop_
_entity.id
_entity.type
_entity.pdbx_description
1 polymer ?
#
loop_
_entity_poly.entity_id
_entity_poly.type
_entity_poly.pdbx_seq_one_letter_code
_entity_poly.pdbx_strand_id
1 'polypeptide(L)'
;MKKALILIILSILFIQFQAQEKKQLYLEESLKSIIGNHQFSQNSFRLSQRIDQFKVKDSLVTFQLRNKRNNGFLKDRGKIVQFDLKNKELLWEFVISYVYEHTVNIGDFFYYYTQTNSYQLDPISGTKIRKLATNYIYIDTAKSIGLGYPIKIFSDNSNRLEAVDLTKGEKIWQREIQRNGIWSNVEKVNDSSILVLANGLEKINLYNGEGWAHTSQKNELNAGARTAAIIGGVALAGIFGGIMVDVALPTPSKNIPNRPNNFINEDSIYYAALSNRLIKSDNKGNELWSADVMESDLQLSELMKHKNKLILTYAGQFFDGKRMVSRKRPKLSVVDANNGKILFDNDLKPRSYYSLEDKYIYNDSLLLVYPSELAYFDLKNNHISHQRKIEGAEFKKVITKKIFVKNDTKFELLNEPNSFYIQNEKNKVYKVNSSLEVTKNYNSPLLFYQYLEYKNTALFVNINSSQSYLADQLGNILLELPPINQAYFKNDKLYYAYKNYFMEVNLSTYLNNN
;
A
#
# COMPACT_ATOMS: atom_id res chain seq x y z
N MET A 1 19.95 53.95 -36.09
CA MET A 1 19.81 53.91 -34.62
C MET A 1 18.42 53.47 -34.12
N LYS A 2 17.29 54.03 -34.59
CA LYS A 2 15.95 53.65 -34.10
C LYS A 2 15.56 52.16 -34.27
N LYS A 3 16.00 51.49 -35.35
CA LYS A 3 15.71 50.05 -35.57
C LYS A 3 16.46 49.10 -34.63
N ALA A 4 17.67 49.46 -34.20
CA ALA A 4 18.46 48.66 -33.26
C ALA A 4 17.91 48.74 -31.83
N LEU A 5 17.41 49.91 -31.43
CA LEU A 5 16.78 50.11 -30.11
C LEU A 5 15.48 49.31 -29.97
N ILE A 6 14.67 49.23 -31.03
CA ILE A 6 13.41 48.46 -31.06
C ILE A 6 13.68 46.95 -30.94
N LEU A 7 14.74 46.43 -31.59
CA LEU A 7 15.14 45.02 -31.50
C LEU A 7 15.67 44.64 -30.10
N ILE A 8 16.37 45.55 -29.42
CA ILE A 8 16.84 45.34 -28.04
C ILE A 8 15.66 45.38 -27.05
N ILE A 9 14.70 46.28 -27.24
CA ILE A 9 13.51 46.35 -26.38
C ILE A 9 12.61 45.11 -26.60
N LEU A 10 12.45 44.64 -27.84
CA LEU A 10 11.70 43.40 -28.15
C LEU A 10 12.38 42.15 -27.60
N SER A 11 13.71 42.08 -27.59
CA SER A 11 14.44 40.94 -27.00
C SER A 11 14.44 40.98 -25.47
N ILE A 12 14.51 42.16 -24.84
CA ILE A 12 14.31 42.29 -23.38
C ILE A 12 12.87 41.95 -22.97
N LEU A 13 11.87 42.37 -23.76
CA LEU A 13 10.48 41.99 -23.55
C LEU A 13 10.24 40.49 -23.77
N PHE A 14 10.88 39.85 -24.77
CA PHE A 14 10.81 38.40 -24.97
C PHE A 14 11.52 37.62 -23.85
N ILE A 15 12.63 38.13 -23.31
CA ILE A 15 13.32 37.53 -22.16
C ILE A 15 12.46 37.71 -20.90
N GLN A 16 11.79 38.85 -20.71
CA GLN A 16 10.84 39.05 -19.60
C GLN A 16 9.56 38.23 -19.75
N PHE A 17 9.04 38.02 -20.97
CA PHE A 17 7.89 37.16 -21.24
C PHE A 17 8.24 35.67 -21.07
N GLN A 18 9.42 35.23 -21.51
CA GLN A 18 9.92 33.88 -21.24
C GLN A 18 10.31 33.67 -19.77
N ALA A 19 10.74 34.73 -19.07
CA ALA A 19 10.92 34.69 -17.61
C ALA A 19 9.58 34.72 -16.85
N GLN A 20 8.51 35.27 -17.43
CA GLN A 20 7.14 35.19 -16.89
C GLN A 20 6.49 33.83 -17.12
N GLU A 21 6.82 33.09 -18.17
CA GLU A 21 6.33 31.72 -18.40
C GLU A 21 7.13 30.61 -17.71
N LYS A 22 8.32 30.91 -17.16
CA LYS A 22 9.12 29.95 -16.37
C LYS A 22 9.12 30.29 -14.89
N LYS A 23 8.14 29.75 -14.17
CA LYS A 23 8.21 29.32 -12.75
C LYS A 23 6.83 28.76 -12.41
N GLN A 24 6.73 27.44 -12.28
CA GLN A 24 5.47 26.72 -12.06
C GLN A 24 5.24 26.30 -10.61
N LEU A 25 6.06 26.82 -9.68
CA LEU A 25 5.86 26.67 -8.24
C LEU A 25 6.28 27.98 -7.57
N TYR A 26 5.32 28.65 -6.93
CA TYR A 26 5.57 29.81 -6.09
C TYR A 26 4.91 29.54 -4.75
N LEU A 27 5.58 29.95 -3.66
CA LEU A 27 4.91 30.10 -2.37
C LEU A 27 3.76 31.09 -2.58
N GLU A 28 2.54 30.60 -2.44
CA GLU A 28 1.36 31.43 -2.69
C GLU A 28 1.10 32.29 -1.45
N GLU A 29 1.07 31.69 -0.26
CA GLU A 29 0.82 32.40 0.99
C GLU A 29 1.49 31.70 2.18
N SER A 30 1.96 32.51 3.14
CA SER A 30 2.22 32.08 4.51
C SER A 30 1.02 32.51 5.37
N LEU A 31 0.17 31.56 5.73
CA LEU A 31 -1.06 31.80 6.49
C LEU A 31 -0.84 31.52 7.97
N LYS A 32 -1.54 32.28 8.81
CA LYS A 32 -1.75 31.95 10.23
C LYS A 32 -3.17 31.42 10.36
N SER A 33 -3.31 30.11 10.51
CA SER A 33 -4.62 29.54 10.82
C SER A 33 -4.85 29.63 12.33
N ILE A 34 -5.96 30.27 12.71
CA ILE A 34 -6.43 30.33 14.09
C ILE A 34 -7.71 29.51 14.15
N ILE A 35 -7.70 28.41 14.90
CA ILE A 35 -8.89 27.63 15.21
C ILE A 35 -8.88 27.42 16.73
N GLY A 36 -9.93 27.89 17.41
CA GLY A 36 -9.95 28.01 18.87
C GLY A 36 -8.88 29.00 19.38
N ASN A 37 -8.12 28.57 20.39
CA ASN A 37 -7.00 29.35 20.96
C ASN A 37 -5.63 28.99 20.36
N HIS A 38 -5.59 28.16 19.32
CA HIS A 38 -4.34 27.66 18.74
C HIS A 38 -4.00 28.37 17.45
N GLN A 39 -2.74 28.83 17.35
CA GLN A 39 -2.20 29.48 16.17
C GLN A 39 -1.14 28.60 15.53
N PHE A 40 -1.38 28.21 14.28
CA PHE A 40 -0.44 27.45 13.47
C PHE A 40 0.03 28.29 12.28
N SER A 41 1.32 28.20 11.97
CA SER A 41 1.87 28.76 10.75
C SER A 41 1.78 27.74 9.64
N GLN A 42 1.25 28.15 8.49
CA GLN A 42 1.08 27.31 7.32
C GLN A 42 1.76 27.95 6.11
N ASN A 43 2.51 27.17 5.34
CA ASN A 43 3.00 27.57 4.02
C ASN A 43 2.23 26.80 2.95
N SER A 44 1.71 27.52 1.96
CA SER A 44 1.01 26.95 0.81
C SER A 44 1.84 27.12 -0.45
N PHE A 45 2.09 26.01 -1.14
CA PHE A 45 2.80 25.98 -2.42
C PHE A 45 1.86 25.47 -3.50
N ARG A 46 1.70 26.25 -4.57
CA ARG A 46 0.84 25.87 -5.68
C ARG A 46 1.64 25.40 -6.88
N LEU A 47 1.23 24.26 -7.41
CA LEU A 47 1.84 23.61 -8.57
C LEU A 47 0.96 23.77 -9.81
N SER A 48 1.59 23.62 -10.97
CA SER A 48 0.92 23.75 -12.28
C SER A 48 -0.09 22.65 -12.59
N GLN A 49 -0.04 21.54 -11.87
CA GLN A 49 -0.90 20.38 -12.06
C GLN A 49 -1.29 19.79 -10.71
N ARG A 50 -2.36 18.99 -10.71
CA ARG A 50 -2.78 18.25 -9.53
C ARG A 50 -1.64 17.35 -9.03
N ILE A 51 -1.37 17.40 -7.73
CA ILE A 51 -0.47 16.49 -7.03
C ILE A 51 -1.19 15.14 -6.93
N ASP A 52 -0.59 14.13 -7.54
CA ASP A 52 -1.03 12.74 -7.39
C ASP A 52 -0.36 12.11 -6.18
N GLN A 53 0.96 12.30 -6.05
CA GLN A 53 1.76 11.85 -4.93
C GLN A 53 2.88 12.83 -4.63
N PHE A 54 3.39 12.80 -3.40
CA PHE A 54 4.59 13.54 -3.02
C PHE A 54 5.44 12.76 -2.02
N LYS A 55 6.72 13.09 -1.92
CA LYS A 55 7.62 12.57 -0.89
C LYS A 55 8.57 13.67 -0.43
N VAL A 56 8.61 13.95 0.87
CA VAL A 56 9.64 14.80 1.47
C VAL A 56 10.79 13.95 1.98
N LYS A 57 12.00 14.41 1.66
CA LYS A 57 13.25 13.98 2.27
C LYS A 57 14.04 15.24 2.62
N ASP A 58 14.28 15.43 3.91
CA ASP A 58 14.88 16.64 4.48
C ASP A 58 14.19 17.92 3.98
N SER A 59 14.87 18.79 3.24
CA SER A 59 14.24 19.95 2.61
C SER A 59 13.70 19.69 1.20
N LEU A 60 14.00 18.54 0.61
CA LEU A 60 13.62 18.20 -0.75
C LEU A 60 12.23 17.57 -0.80
N VAL A 61 11.41 17.99 -1.77
CA VAL A 61 10.15 17.34 -2.11
C VAL A 61 10.18 16.88 -3.55
N THR A 62 9.88 15.60 -3.78
CA THR A 62 9.55 15.10 -5.10
C THR A 62 8.03 15.04 -5.24
N PHE A 63 7.50 15.68 -6.27
CA PHE A 63 6.08 15.62 -6.64
C PHE A 63 5.88 14.77 -7.88
N GLN A 64 4.89 13.90 -7.84
CA GLN A 64 4.30 13.28 -9.02
C GLN A 64 3.02 14.04 -9.36
N LEU A 65 3.04 14.76 -10.48
CA LEU A 65 1.93 15.58 -10.93
C LEU A 65 1.18 14.87 -12.05
N ARG A 66 -0.15 14.78 -11.93
CA ARG A 66 -1.00 14.14 -12.93
C ARG A 66 -2.43 14.63 -12.77
N ASN A 67 -3.05 15.08 -13.86
CA ASN A 67 -4.44 15.53 -13.84
C ASN A 67 -5.42 14.34 -13.93
N LYS A 68 -6.73 14.62 -13.81
CA LYS A 68 -7.80 13.67 -14.12
C LYS A 68 -8.38 13.94 -15.51
N ARG A 69 -8.96 12.90 -16.12
CA ARG A 69 -9.86 12.97 -17.28
C ARG A 69 -11.27 13.33 -16.79
N ASN A 70 -12.16 13.71 -17.71
CA ASN A 70 -13.54 14.10 -17.38
C ASN A 70 -14.34 12.97 -16.70
N ASN A 71 -14.01 11.71 -17.01
CA ASN A 71 -14.60 10.52 -16.40
C ASN A 71 -13.97 10.13 -15.04
N GLY A 72 -13.16 11.02 -14.44
CA GLY A 72 -12.55 10.81 -13.12
C GLY A 72 -11.25 10.00 -13.12
N PHE A 73 -10.92 9.30 -14.20
CA PHE A 73 -9.70 8.50 -14.32
C PHE A 73 -8.44 9.37 -14.41
N LEU A 74 -7.30 8.85 -13.95
CA LEU A 74 -6.01 9.55 -14.04
C LEU A 74 -5.52 9.68 -15.50
N LYS A 75 -4.91 10.81 -15.83
CA LYS A 75 -4.47 11.17 -17.19
C LYS A 75 -3.07 10.65 -17.47
N ASP A 76 -2.87 9.76 -18.43
CA ASP A 76 -1.61 9.02 -18.72
C ASP A 76 -0.29 9.80 -18.77
N ARG A 77 -0.33 11.12 -19.00
CA ARG A 77 0.85 11.99 -18.95
C ARG A 77 0.77 13.01 -17.82
N GLY A 78 1.92 13.30 -17.22
CA GLY A 78 2.09 14.41 -16.29
C GLY A 78 3.56 14.77 -16.12
N LYS A 79 3.95 15.18 -14.91
CA LYS A 79 5.32 15.64 -14.61
C LYS A 79 5.87 15.02 -13.34
N ILE A 80 7.18 14.85 -13.28
CA ILE A 80 7.93 14.70 -12.04
C ILE A 80 8.62 16.02 -11.76
N VAL A 81 8.51 16.49 -10.53
CA VAL A 81 9.05 17.79 -10.09
C VAL A 81 9.85 17.60 -8.82
N GLN A 82 11.03 18.18 -8.76
CA GLN A 82 11.83 18.26 -7.55
C GLN A 82 11.94 19.70 -7.07
N PHE A 83 11.65 19.90 -5.80
CA PHE A 83 11.62 21.21 -5.18
C PHE A 83 12.45 21.20 -3.89
N ASP A 84 13.14 22.30 -3.60
CA ASP A 84 13.76 22.53 -2.31
C ASP A 84 12.89 23.49 -1.49
N LEU A 85 12.31 22.98 -0.39
CA LEU A 85 11.50 23.75 0.55
C LEU A 85 12.31 24.80 1.31
N LYS A 86 13.62 24.57 1.52
CA LYS A 86 14.47 25.49 2.28
C LYS A 86 14.72 26.75 1.46
N ASN A 87 15.23 26.59 0.24
CA ASN A 87 15.51 27.71 -0.66
C ASN A 87 14.26 28.18 -1.42
N LYS A 88 13.16 27.44 -1.34
CA LYS A 88 11.89 27.67 -2.05
C LYS A 88 12.08 27.72 -3.56
N GLU A 89 12.86 26.79 -4.09
CA GLU A 89 13.23 26.76 -5.51
C GLU A 89 12.90 25.44 -6.20
N LEU A 90 12.46 25.55 -7.46
CA LEU A 90 12.34 24.41 -8.37
C LEU A 90 13.74 24.00 -8.80
N LEU A 91 14.14 22.76 -8.48
CA LEU A 91 15.44 22.23 -8.89
C LEU A 91 15.40 21.75 -10.33
N TRP A 92 14.44 20.87 -10.65
CA TRP A 92 14.23 20.35 -11.99
C TRP A 92 12.82 19.77 -12.13
N GLU A 93 12.38 19.63 -13.38
CA GLU A 93 11.17 18.92 -13.74
C GLU A 93 11.34 18.18 -15.08
N PHE A 94 10.61 17.09 -15.27
CA PHE A 94 10.49 16.45 -16.57
C PHE A 94 9.09 15.86 -16.78
N VAL A 95 8.69 15.74 -18.05
CA VAL A 95 7.43 15.12 -18.46
C VAL A 95 7.57 13.61 -18.40
N ILE A 96 6.57 12.93 -17.84
CA ILE A 96 6.53 11.48 -17.69
C ILE A 96 5.25 10.89 -18.27
N SER A 97 5.37 9.72 -18.89
CA SER A 97 4.26 8.87 -19.28
C SER A 97 4.02 7.80 -18.22
N TYR A 98 3.05 8.00 -17.32
CA TYR A 98 2.67 7.06 -16.26
C TYR A 98 2.15 5.70 -16.76
N VAL A 99 2.00 5.53 -18.08
CA VAL A 99 1.69 4.24 -18.71
C VAL A 99 2.93 3.39 -18.89
N TYR A 100 4.09 4.00 -19.17
CA TYR A 100 5.31 3.29 -19.57
C TYR A 100 6.52 3.60 -18.69
N GLU A 101 6.38 4.60 -17.82
CA GLU A 101 7.46 5.17 -17.04
C GLU A 101 6.98 5.39 -15.61
N HIS A 102 7.88 5.20 -14.66
CA HIS A 102 7.60 5.46 -13.25
C HIS A 102 8.88 5.88 -12.54
N THR A 103 8.70 6.60 -11.43
CA THR A 103 9.79 6.98 -10.55
C THR A 103 9.54 6.45 -9.15
N VAL A 104 10.62 6.10 -8.46
CA VAL A 104 10.55 5.66 -7.07
C VAL A 104 11.69 6.29 -6.28
N ASN A 105 11.33 6.96 -5.19
CA ASN A 105 12.29 7.45 -4.20
C ASN A 105 12.34 6.46 -3.04
N ILE A 106 13.51 5.92 -2.72
CA ILE A 106 13.69 4.91 -1.67
C ILE A 106 14.98 5.23 -0.91
N GLY A 107 14.84 5.64 0.35
CA GLY A 107 15.97 6.15 1.13
C GLY A 107 16.66 7.31 0.42
N ASP A 108 17.95 7.12 0.13
CA ASP A 108 18.79 8.07 -0.61
C ASP A 108 18.75 7.91 -2.12
N PHE A 109 18.08 6.85 -2.61
CA PHE A 109 18.09 6.49 -4.01
C PHE A 109 16.84 6.99 -4.73
N PHE A 110 17.05 7.56 -5.90
CA PHE A 110 15.98 7.96 -6.79
C PHE A 110 16.10 7.17 -8.09
N TYR A 111 15.09 6.37 -8.41
CA TYR A 111 15.08 5.51 -9.58
C TYR A 111 14.04 5.96 -10.60
N TYR A 112 14.42 5.86 -11.86
CA TYR A 112 13.58 6.14 -13.01
C TYR A 112 13.55 4.93 -13.93
N TYR A 113 12.37 4.37 -14.11
CA TYR A 113 12.13 3.21 -14.93
C TYR A 113 11.33 3.63 -16.16
N THR A 114 11.74 3.14 -17.32
CA THR A 114 11.01 3.20 -18.57
C THR A 114 10.66 1.80 -19.04
N GLN A 115 9.94 1.68 -20.13
CA GLN A 115 9.59 0.39 -20.71
C GLN A 115 10.81 -0.49 -21.01
N THR A 116 11.95 0.11 -21.38
CA THR A 116 13.12 -0.62 -21.89
C THR A 116 14.37 -0.45 -21.05
N ASN A 117 14.40 0.52 -20.15
CA ASN A 117 15.59 0.89 -19.41
C ASN A 117 15.24 1.34 -18.00
N SER A 118 16.21 1.28 -17.11
CA SER A 118 16.06 1.78 -15.75
C SER A 118 17.33 2.53 -15.36
N TYR A 119 17.18 3.58 -14.57
CA TYR A 119 18.26 4.51 -14.23
C TYR A 119 18.19 4.89 -12.75
N GLN A 120 19.34 5.10 -12.16
CA GLN A 120 19.45 5.91 -10.94
C GLN A 120 19.60 7.37 -11.36
N LEU A 121 18.82 8.25 -10.72
CA LEU A 121 18.88 9.69 -10.90
C LEU A 121 19.55 10.35 -9.70
N ASP A 122 20.22 11.45 -9.96
CA ASP A 122 20.63 12.40 -8.93
C ASP A 122 19.40 13.19 -8.48
N PRO A 123 19.01 13.13 -7.19
CA PRO A 123 17.84 13.84 -6.70
C PRO A 123 17.98 15.36 -6.77
N ILE A 124 19.19 15.93 -6.79
CA ILE A 124 19.42 17.38 -6.86
C ILE A 124 19.41 17.88 -8.29
N SER A 125 20.12 17.21 -9.21
CA SER A 125 20.25 17.68 -10.60
C SER A 125 19.25 17.06 -11.58
N GLY A 126 18.61 15.94 -11.21
CA GLY A 126 17.72 15.17 -12.08
C GLY A 126 18.45 14.40 -13.19
N THR A 127 19.78 14.44 -13.20
CA THR A 127 20.60 13.77 -14.20
C THR A 127 20.70 12.27 -13.93
N LYS A 128 20.90 11.48 -14.99
CA LYS A 128 21.09 10.02 -14.88
C LYS A 128 22.51 9.74 -14.37
N ILE A 129 22.62 9.19 -13.17
CA ILE A 129 23.89 8.75 -12.57
C ILE A 129 24.37 7.49 -13.28
N ARG A 130 23.50 6.48 -13.40
CA ARG A 130 23.83 5.20 -14.02
C ARG A 130 22.59 4.51 -14.56
N LYS A 131 22.80 3.63 -15.54
CA LYS A 131 21.80 2.66 -16.01
C LYS A 131 21.82 1.45 -15.08
N LEU A 132 20.65 0.95 -14.68
CA LEU A 132 20.51 -0.24 -13.86
C LEU A 132 20.54 -1.49 -14.74
N ALA A 133 21.22 -2.53 -14.27
CA ALA A 133 21.21 -3.86 -14.86
C ALA A 133 20.12 -4.77 -14.28
N THR A 134 19.49 -4.36 -13.17
CA THR A 134 18.57 -5.16 -12.36
C THR A 134 17.31 -4.36 -12.06
N ASN A 135 16.14 -4.98 -12.25
CA ASN A 135 14.85 -4.43 -11.79
C ASN A 135 14.64 -4.83 -10.33
N TYR A 136 14.80 -3.86 -9.43
CA TYR A 136 14.64 -4.09 -8.00
C TYR A 136 13.20 -4.39 -7.62
N ILE A 137 13.04 -5.42 -6.80
CA ILE A 137 11.77 -5.89 -6.26
C ILE A 137 11.69 -5.72 -4.75
N TYR A 138 12.85 -5.57 -4.09
CA TYR A 138 12.99 -5.25 -2.67
C TYR A 138 14.23 -4.38 -2.48
N ILE A 139 14.18 -3.43 -1.54
CA ILE A 139 15.33 -2.59 -1.18
C ILE A 139 15.44 -2.46 0.33
N ASP A 140 16.60 -2.80 0.88
CA ASP A 140 17.01 -2.44 2.24
C ASP A 140 17.86 -1.16 2.18
N THR A 141 17.22 -0.04 2.52
CA THR A 141 17.88 1.28 2.49
C THR A 141 18.99 1.44 3.51
N ALA A 142 18.86 0.84 4.69
CA ALA A 142 19.87 0.93 5.74
C ALA A 142 21.17 0.23 5.32
N LYS A 143 21.06 -0.81 4.49
CA LYS A 143 22.20 -1.57 3.96
C LYS A 143 22.62 -1.14 2.57
N SER A 144 21.84 -0.29 1.91
CA SER A 144 22.01 0.03 0.50
C SER A 144 22.08 -1.23 -0.38
N ILE A 145 21.20 -2.21 -0.12
CA ILE A 145 21.11 -3.45 -0.91
C ILE A 145 19.77 -3.49 -1.63
N GLY A 146 19.82 -3.70 -2.95
CA GLY A 146 18.65 -3.95 -3.78
C GLY A 146 18.61 -5.41 -4.22
N LEU A 147 17.48 -6.07 -4.05
CA LEU A 147 17.23 -7.39 -4.62
C LEU A 147 16.35 -7.25 -5.85
N GLY A 148 16.66 -7.97 -6.92
CA GLY A 148 15.86 -7.91 -8.12
C GLY A 148 16.28 -8.90 -9.19
N TYR A 149 15.57 -8.85 -10.32
CA TYR A 149 15.88 -9.71 -11.46
C TYR A 149 16.58 -8.90 -12.56
N PRO A 150 17.58 -9.48 -13.26
CA PRO A 150 18.26 -8.84 -14.38
C PRO A 150 17.29 -8.31 -15.43
N ILE A 151 17.59 -7.12 -15.98
CA ILE A 151 16.87 -6.54 -17.11
C ILE A 151 17.43 -7.16 -18.40
N LYS A 152 16.72 -8.14 -18.97
CA LYS A 152 17.05 -8.71 -20.29
C LYS A 152 16.07 -8.22 -21.35
N ILE A 153 16.60 -7.69 -22.44
CA ILE A 153 15.84 -7.13 -23.58
C ILE A 153 15.28 -8.24 -24.49
N PHE A 154 15.89 -9.44 -24.47
CA PHE A 154 15.46 -10.59 -25.23
C PHE A 154 15.48 -11.87 -24.38
N SER A 155 14.51 -12.74 -24.67
CA SER A 155 14.04 -13.90 -23.91
C SER A 155 15.12 -14.76 -23.26
N ASP A 156 15.31 -14.58 -21.97
CA ASP A 156 15.50 -15.67 -21.03
C ASP A 156 14.94 -15.20 -19.70
N ASN A 157 13.86 -15.84 -19.23
CA ASN A 157 13.34 -15.69 -17.88
C ASN A 157 14.45 -16.13 -16.90
N SER A 158 15.40 -15.26 -16.59
CA SER A 158 16.42 -15.59 -15.59
C SER A 158 15.68 -15.70 -14.27
N ASN A 159 15.42 -16.93 -13.84
CA ASN A 159 15.04 -17.31 -12.49
C ASN A 159 16.19 -17.02 -11.50
N ARG A 160 16.99 -15.97 -11.74
CA ARG A 160 18.16 -15.61 -10.96
C ARG A 160 17.88 -14.28 -10.31
N LEU A 161 17.56 -14.33 -9.02
CA LEU A 161 17.52 -13.14 -8.20
C LEU A 161 18.96 -12.69 -7.96
N GLU A 162 19.21 -11.39 -8.07
CA GLU A 162 20.49 -10.76 -7.77
C GLU A 162 20.33 -9.80 -6.59
N ALA A 163 21.34 -9.77 -5.73
CA ALA A 163 21.57 -8.63 -4.85
C ALA A 163 22.59 -7.69 -5.47
N VAL A 164 22.32 -6.40 -5.35
CA VAL A 164 23.14 -5.32 -5.88
C VAL A 164 23.42 -4.31 -4.77
N ASP A 165 24.67 -3.91 -4.63
CA ASP A 165 25.06 -2.74 -3.85
C ASP A 165 24.53 -1.49 -4.57
N LEU A 166 23.60 -0.78 -3.94
CA LEU A 166 22.93 0.38 -4.54
C LEU A 166 23.83 1.61 -4.65
N THR A 167 24.92 1.67 -3.89
CA THR A 167 25.90 2.75 -3.95
C THR A 167 26.85 2.56 -5.13
N LYS A 168 27.30 1.33 -5.37
CA LYS A 168 28.25 0.98 -6.44
C LYS A 168 27.60 0.47 -7.72
N GLY A 169 26.35 0.02 -7.66
CA GLY A 169 25.66 -0.67 -8.74
C GLY A 169 26.23 -2.05 -9.07
N GLU A 170 27.04 -2.61 -8.16
CA GLU A 170 27.75 -3.87 -8.36
C GLU A 170 26.96 -5.05 -7.79
N LYS A 171 26.96 -6.16 -8.51
CA LYS A 171 26.34 -7.39 -8.02
C LYS A 171 27.12 -7.93 -6.81
N ILE A 172 26.40 -8.23 -5.74
CA ILE A 172 26.92 -8.86 -4.53
C ILE A 172 26.85 -10.39 -4.69
N TRP A 173 25.67 -10.91 -5.02
CA TRP A 173 25.42 -12.32 -5.24
C TRP A 173 24.26 -12.56 -6.22
N GLN A 174 24.11 -13.79 -6.68
CA GLN A 174 22.95 -14.26 -7.42
C GLN A 174 22.52 -15.64 -6.92
N ARG A 175 21.21 -15.90 -6.87
CA ARG A 175 20.63 -17.18 -6.47
C ARG A 175 19.45 -17.53 -7.37
N GLU A 176 19.27 -18.82 -7.63
CA GLU A 176 18.10 -19.29 -8.37
C GLU A 176 16.85 -19.20 -7.49
N ILE A 177 15.90 -18.39 -7.95
CA ILE A 177 14.58 -18.16 -7.36
C ILE A 177 13.62 -17.99 -8.53
N GLN A 178 12.69 -18.94 -8.67
CA GLN A 178 11.81 -18.96 -9.82
C GLN A 178 10.98 -17.68 -9.91
N ARG A 179 11.03 -17.06 -11.10
CA ARG A 179 10.37 -15.78 -11.40
C ARG A 179 8.91 -15.96 -11.86
N ASN A 180 8.40 -17.19 -11.79
CA ASN A 180 7.10 -17.58 -12.34
C ASN A 180 5.90 -17.01 -11.57
N GLY A 181 6.15 -16.31 -10.44
CA GLY A 181 5.16 -15.54 -9.68
C GLY A 181 5.73 -14.19 -9.20
N ILE A 182 4.83 -13.27 -8.86
CA ILE A 182 5.18 -12.01 -8.16
C ILE A 182 5.48 -12.36 -6.69
N TRP A 183 6.43 -11.67 -6.08
CA TRP A 183 6.62 -11.72 -4.62
C TRP A 183 5.34 -11.22 -3.96
N SER A 184 4.58 -12.15 -3.38
CA SER A 184 3.25 -11.86 -2.84
C SER A 184 3.32 -11.25 -1.45
N ASN A 185 4.36 -11.60 -0.69
CA ASN A 185 4.63 -11.04 0.63
C ASN A 185 6.13 -11.10 0.96
N VAL A 186 6.62 -10.10 1.70
CA VAL A 186 8.03 -9.97 2.12
C VAL A 186 8.07 -9.50 3.57
N GLU A 187 8.81 -10.21 4.42
CA GLU A 187 9.00 -9.84 5.82
C GLU A 187 10.49 -9.85 6.19
N LYS A 188 10.93 -8.83 6.92
CA LYS A 188 12.29 -8.80 7.48
C LYS A 188 12.31 -9.63 8.75
N VAL A 189 13.08 -10.72 8.76
CA VAL A 189 13.19 -11.63 9.92
C VAL A 189 14.19 -11.09 10.94
N ASN A 190 15.31 -10.55 10.45
CA ASN A 190 16.34 -9.92 11.25
C ASN A 190 17.13 -8.95 10.34
N ASP A 191 18.22 -8.38 10.85
CA ASP A 191 19.01 -7.45 10.04
C ASP A 191 19.60 -8.08 8.79
N SER A 192 20.03 -9.33 8.83
CA SER A 192 20.66 -9.98 7.67
C SER A 192 19.70 -10.67 6.71
N SER A 193 18.45 -10.95 7.10
CA SER A 193 17.61 -11.92 6.37
C SER A 193 16.16 -11.47 6.21
N ILE A 194 15.60 -11.87 5.07
CA ILE A 194 14.19 -11.70 4.74
C ILE A 194 13.53 -13.05 4.47
N LEU A 195 12.21 -13.10 4.64
CA LEU A 195 11.32 -14.13 4.12
C LEU A 195 10.53 -13.57 2.95
N VAL A 196 10.36 -14.42 1.95
CA VAL A 196 9.67 -14.09 0.71
C VAL A 196 8.74 -15.23 0.34
N LEU A 197 7.52 -14.90 -0.06
CA LEU A 197 6.65 -15.84 -0.74
C LEU A 197 6.63 -15.58 -2.25
N ALA A 198 7.34 -16.45 -2.99
CA ALA A 198 7.42 -16.43 -4.45
C ALA A 198 6.82 -17.72 -5.02
N ASN A 199 7.65 -18.72 -5.35
CA ASN A 199 7.23 -20.06 -5.78
C ASN A 199 7.19 -21.07 -4.61
N GLY A 200 6.90 -20.56 -3.43
CA GLY A 200 7.27 -21.20 -2.18
C GLY A 200 7.66 -20.16 -1.13
N LEU A 201 7.89 -20.63 0.10
CA LEU A 201 8.46 -19.82 1.16
C LEU A 201 9.99 -19.89 1.08
N GLU A 202 10.63 -18.74 0.96
CA GLU A 202 12.09 -18.65 0.83
C GLU A 202 12.66 -17.72 1.89
N LYS A 203 13.72 -18.17 2.56
CA LYS A 203 14.57 -17.33 3.40
C LYS A 203 15.83 -16.96 2.64
N ILE A 204 16.17 -15.67 2.68
CA ILE A 204 17.26 -15.10 1.91
C ILE A 204 18.08 -14.18 2.81
N ASN A 205 19.37 -14.48 2.94
CA ASN A 205 20.34 -13.56 3.52
C ASN A 205 20.71 -12.46 2.49
N LEU A 206 20.60 -11.20 2.90
CA LEU A 206 20.81 -10.04 2.05
C LEU A 206 22.26 -9.89 1.56
N TYR A 207 23.25 -10.41 2.30
CA TYR A 207 24.67 -10.22 2.02
C TYR A 207 25.29 -11.31 1.15
N ASN A 208 24.80 -12.54 1.22
CA ASN A 208 25.39 -13.67 0.49
C ASN A 208 24.38 -14.55 -0.28
N GLY A 209 23.08 -14.29 -0.13
CA GLY A 209 22.00 -15.04 -0.81
C GLY A 209 21.69 -16.40 -0.21
N GLU A 210 22.44 -16.82 0.82
CA GLU A 210 22.23 -18.10 1.49
C GLU A 210 20.88 -18.13 2.24
N GLY A 211 20.39 -19.34 2.45
CA GLY A 211 19.15 -19.61 3.16
C GLY A 211 18.53 -20.91 2.69
N TRP A 212 17.23 -21.07 2.93
CA TRP A 212 16.48 -22.28 2.61
C TRP A 212 15.22 -21.93 1.82
N ALA A 213 14.57 -22.94 1.24
CA ALA A 213 13.34 -22.77 0.49
C ALA A 213 12.43 -23.98 0.68
N HIS A 214 11.12 -23.72 0.80
CA HIS A 214 10.07 -24.71 0.68
C HIS A 214 9.28 -24.43 -0.60
N THR A 215 9.51 -25.22 -1.65
CA THR A 215 8.87 -25.06 -2.95
C THR A 215 7.48 -25.69 -2.99
N SER A 216 6.58 -25.21 -3.86
CA SER A 216 5.37 -25.96 -4.17
C SER A 216 5.69 -27.21 -5.01
N GLN A 217 5.02 -28.34 -4.74
CA GLN A 217 5.24 -29.59 -5.49
C GLN A 217 4.78 -29.49 -6.95
N LYS A 218 3.78 -28.65 -7.22
CA LYS A 218 3.33 -28.34 -8.58
C LYS A 218 4.03 -27.08 -9.09
N ASN A 219 4.64 -27.17 -10.28
CA ASN A 219 5.02 -26.02 -11.11
C ASN A 219 3.77 -25.39 -11.76
N GLU A 220 2.71 -25.15 -10.98
CA GLU A 220 1.45 -24.64 -11.49
C GLU A 220 1.12 -23.30 -10.85
N LEU A 221 1.66 -22.24 -11.45
CA LEU A 221 0.94 -20.99 -11.50
C LEU A 221 0.29 -20.89 -12.87
N ASN A 222 -1.03 -21.11 -12.90
CA ASN A 222 -1.85 -20.82 -14.06
C ASN A 222 -1.64 -19.37 -14.51
N ALA A 223 -1.80 -19.12 -15.81
CA ALA A 223 -1.58 -17.85 -16.50
C ALA A 223 -2.23 -16.58 -15.89
N GLY A 224 -3.05 -16.71 -14.84
CA GLY A 224 -3.57 -15.61 -14.01
C GLY A 224 -2.52 -14.95 -13.09
N ALA A 225 -1.39 -15.60 -12.81
CA ALA A 225 -0.27 -15.05 -12.02
C ALA A 225 0.39 -13.80 -12.65
N ARG A 226 0.04 -13.48 -13.90
CA ARG A 226 0.50 -12.28 -14.60
C ARG A 226 -0.27 -11.01 -14.20
N THR A 227 -1.29 -11.07 -13.34
CA THR A 227 -2.27 -9.97 -13.24
C THR A 227 -2.89 -9.71 -11.86
N ALA A 228 -2.21 -10.03 -10.75
CA ALA A 228 -2.61 -9.57 -9.41
C ALA A 228 -1.92 -8.25 -8.97
N ALA A 229 -1.42 -7.45 -9.91
CA ALA A 229 -0.92 -6.09 -9.68
C ALA A 229 -2.04 -5.06 -9.37
N ILE A 230 -3.28 -5.51 -9.17
CA ILE A 230 -4.44 -4.63 -8.97
C ILE A 230 -4.66 -4.27 -7.48
N ILE A 231 -4.13 -5.03 -6.52
CA ILE A 231 -4.46 -4.79 -5.10
C ILE A 231 -3.52 -3.78 -4.42
N GLY A 232 -2.29 -3.58 -4.88
CA GLY A 232 -1.39 -2.53 -4.38
C GLY A 232 -0.87 -1.66 -5.50
N GLY A 233 -1.41 -0.45 -5.64
CA GLY A 233 -1.27 0.36 -6.85
C GLY A 233 0.18 0.66 -7.24
N VAL A 234 0.56 0.23 -8.45
CA VAL A 234 0.91 1.06 -9.62
C VAL A 234 0.77 0.16 -10.87
N ALA A 235 0.29 0.76 -11.95
CA ALA A 235 -0.27 0.15 -13.16
C ALA A 235 0.66 -0.80 -13.91
N LEU A 236 0.05 -1.74 -14.66
CA LEU A 236 0.63 -2.62 -15.68
C LEU A 236 0.99 -1.83 -16.96
N ALA A 237 2.15 -2.13 -17.55
CA ALA A 237 2.50 -1.85 -18.93
C ALA A 237 2.66 -3.20 -19.63
N GLY A 238 1.92 -3.34 -20.71
CA GLY A 238 1.65 -4.56 -21.45
C GLY A 238 2.81 -5.54 -21.64
N ILE A 239 2.51 -6.81 -21.39
CA ILE A 239 2.58 -7.98 -22.30
C ILE A 239 3.92 -8.30 -23.02
N PHE A 240 4.88 -7.39 -23.20
CA PHE A 240 6.22 -7.67 -23.70
C PHE A 240 7.24 -6.70 -23.09
N GLY A 241 8.17 -7.21 -22.27
CA GLY A 241 9.49 -6.59 -22.05
C GLY A 241 9.62 -5.36 -21.13
N GLY A 242 8.59 -4.94 -20.38
CA GLY A 242 8.70 -3.83 -19.42
C GLY A 242 8.11 -4.20 -18.06
N ILE A 243 8.95 -4.48 -17.08
CA ILE A 243 8.51 -4.98 -15.76
C ILE A 243 8.30 -3.78 -14.84
N MET A 244 7.04 -3.48 -14.50
CA MET A 244 6.73 -2.71 -13.30
C MET A 244 6.98 -3.59 -12.09
N VAL A 245 7.71 -3.04 -11.12
CA VAL A 245 7.80 -3.65 -9.80
C VAL A 245 7.39 -2.63 -8.75
N ASP A 246 6.37 -2.99 -7.97
CA ASP A 246 6.18 -2.43 -6.64
C ASP A 246 7.40 -2.89 -5.82
N VAL A 247 8.37 -2.00 -5.58
CA VAL A 247 9.48 -2.33 -4.69
C VAL A 247 8.85 -2.58 -3.33
N ALA A 248 8.89 -3.82 -2.85
CA ALA A 248 8.47 -4.16 -1.51
C ALA A 248 9.34 -3.36 -0.53
N LEU A 249 8.80 -2.24 -0.05
CA LEU A 249 9.47 -1.40 0.93
C LEU A 249 9.21 -1.95 2.32
N PRO A 250 10.22 -2.03 3.20
CA PRO A 250 10.01 -2.16 4.65
C PRO A 250 9.53 -0.83 5.26
N THR A 251 8.57 -0.16 4.62
CA THR A 251 7.93 1.06 5.16
C THR A 251 6.45 0.82 5.41
N PRO A 252 5.87 1.42 6.46
CA PRO A 252 4.43 1.37 6.73
C PRO A 252 3.68 2.26 5.75
N SER A 253 3.76 1.99 4.45
CA SER A 253 3.08 2.79 3.43
C SER A 253 1.76 2.12 3.06
N LYS A 254 0.69 2.76 3.53
CA LYS A 254 -0.72 2.51 3.23
C LYS A 254 -1.20 1.12 3.64
N ASN A 255 -2.14 1.14 4.59
CA ASN A 255 -3.17 0.11 4.70
C ASN A 255 -3.86 -0.06 3.34
N ILE A 256 -3.26 -0.84 2.45
CA ILE A 256 -3.97 -1.55 1.39
C ILE A 256 -4.78 -2.58 2.16
N PRO A 257 -6.10 -2.40 2.30
CA PRO A 257 -6.88 -3.43 2.94
C PRO A 257 -6.81 -4.69 2.09
N ASN A 258 -6.63 -5.83 2.74
CA ASN A 258 -6.84 -7.16 2.17
C ASN A 258 -5.78 -7.56 1.11
N ARG A 259 -4.49 -7.30 1.36
CA ARG A 259 -3.47 -8.18 0.76
C ARG A 259 -3.54 -9.51 1.52
N PRO A 260 -3.82 -10.64 0.84
CA PRO A 260 -3.84 -11.93 1.48
C PRO A 260 -2.49 -12.21 2.14
N ASN A 261 -2.48 -12.40 3.46
CA ASN A 261 -1.28 -12.87 4.15
C ASN A 261 -1.23 -14.39 4.07
N ASN A 262 -0.12 -14.95 3.64
CA ASN A 262 0.02 -16.39 3.39
C ASN A 262 1.12 -17.05 4.21
N PHE A 263 1.81 -16.28 5.04
CA PHE A 263 2.73 -16.84 6.02
C PHE A 263 2.66 -16.07 7.33
N ILE A 264 3.06 -16.74 8.41
CA ILE A 264 3.09 -16.20 9.76
C ILE A 264 4.47 -16.54 10.33
N ASN A 265 5.14 -15.53 10.87
CA ASN A 265 6.40 -15.67 11.60
C ASN A 265 6.15 -15.39 13.08
N GLU A 266 6.43 -16.38 13.94
CA GLU A 266 6.33 -16.27 15.39
C GLU A 266 7.54 -16.93 16.04
N ASP A 267 8.37 -16.16 16.74
CA ASP A 267 9.51 -16.67 17.50
C ASP A 267 10.43 -17.61 16.69
N SER A 268 10.70 -17.26 15.43
CA SER A 268 11.50 -18.07 14.48
C SER A 268 10.87 -19.41 14.08
N ILE A 269 9.56 -19.55 14.27
CA ILE A 269 8.71 -20.57 13.66
C ILE A 269 7.95 -19.93 12.52
N TYR A 270 7.94 -20.60 11.37
CA TYR A 270 7.28 -20.12 10.17
C TYR A 270 6.14 -21.04 9.80
N TYR A 271 4.96 -20.47 9.63
CA TYR A 271 3.82 -21.13 9.03
C TYR A 271 3.62 -20.57 7.64
N ALA A 272 3.44 -21.41 6.62
CA ALA A 272 3.16 -20.92 5.27
C ALA A 272 2.14 -21.78 4.55
N ALA A 273 1.22 -21.11 3.88
CA ALA A 273 0.34 -21.71 2.90
C ALA A 273 1.06 -21.77 1.55
N LEU A 274 1.22 -22.98 1.05
CA LEU A 274 1.63 -23.32 -0.31
C LEU A 274 0.38 -23.78 -1.09
N SER A 275 0.44 -23.90 -2.42
CA SER A 275 -0.74 -24.05 -3.29
C SER A 275 -1.68 -25.21 -2.94
N ASN A 276 -1.18 -26.26 -2.30
CA ASN A 276 -1.94 -27.42 -1.85
C ASN A 276 -1.51 -27.95 -0.47
N ARG A 277 -0.68 -27.20 0.26
CA ARG A 277 -0.16 -27.66 1.56
C ARG A 277 0.13 -26.51 2.51
N LEU A 278 -0.09 -26.74 3.78
CA LEU A 278 0.33 -25.86 4.86
C LEU A 278 1.58 -26.47 5.50
N ILE A 279 2.60 -25.66 5.76
CA ILE A 279 3.83 -26.12 6.41
C ILE A 279 4.08 -25.37 7.71
N LYS A 280 4.77 -26.02 8.65
CA LYS A 280 5.47 -25.39 9.75
C LYS A 280 6.96 -25.69 9.62
N SER A 281 7.80 -24.67 9.70
CA SER A 281 9.26 -24.84 9.69
C SER A 281 9.95 -24.06 10.80
N ASP A 282 11.16 -24.51 11.15
CA ASP A 282 12.04 -23.81 12.08
C ASP A 282 12.90 -22.74 11.37
N ASN A 283 13.69 -22.02 12.16
CA ASN A 283 14.61 -20.98 11.66
C ASN A 283 15.62 -21.47 10.60
N LYS A 284 15.94 -22.77 10.62
CA LYS A 284 16.91 -23.44 9.74
C LYS A 284 16.25 -24.01 8.48
N GLY A 285 14.92 -23.95 8.38
CA GLY A 285 14.16 -24.46 7.24
C GLY A 285 13.85 -25.95 7.35
N ASN A 286 14.00 -26.54 8.53
CA ASN A 286 13.53 -27.91 8.75
C ASN A 286 12.01 -27.88 8.82
N GLU A 287 11.35 -28.69 7.99
CA GLU A 287 9.91 -28.89 8.07
C GLU A 287 9.59 -29.68 9.35
N LEU A 288 8.87 -29.06 10.27
CA LEU A 288 8.45 -29.68 11.54
C LEU A 288 7.18 -30.52 11.34
N TRP A 289 6.29 -30.07 10.46
CA TRP A 289 5.17 -30.82 9.91
C TRP A 289 4.66 -30.16 8.63
N SER A 290 3.93 -30.93 7.81
CA SER A 290 3.12 -30.45 6.71
C SER A 290 1.71 -31.06 6.75
N ALA A 291 0.76 -30.37 6.14
CA ALA A 291 -0.62 -30.79 6.02
C ALA A 291 -1.11 -30.52 4.60
N ASP A 292 -1.63 -31.54 3.92
CA ASP A 292 -2.24 -31.38 2.60
C ASP A 292 -3.61 -30.73 2.75
N VAL A 293 -3.71 -29.46 2.36
CA VAL A 293 -4.93 -28.64 2.49
C VAL A 293 -5.58 -28.45 1.12
N MET A 294 -6.76 -27.84 1.12
CA MET A 294 -7.46 -27.49 -0.11
C MET A 294 -6.55 -26.80 -1.13
N GLU A 295 -6.65 -27.21 -2.40
CA GLU A 295 -5.97 -26.49 -3.47
C GLU A 295 -6.54 -25.07 -3.59
N SER A 296 -5.66 -24.08 -3.51
CA SER A 296 -6.02 -22.68 -3.56
C SER A 296 -5.00 -21.85 -4.32
N ASP A 297 -5.47 -20.75 -4.92
CA ASP A 297 -4.57 -19.77 -5.52
C ASP A 297 -3.88 -19.03 -4.37
N LEU A 298 -2.55 -19.19 -4.26
CA LEU A 298 -1.75 -18.56 -3.22
C LEU A 298 -2.04 -17.06 -3.14
N GLN A 299 -2.16 -16.38 -4.27
CA GLN A 299 -2.34 -14.93 -4.26
C GLN A 299 -3.75 -14.47 -3.83
N LEU A 300 -4.68 -15.41 -3.61
CA LEU A 300 -6.08 -15.15 -3.21
C LEU A 300 -6.50 -15.94 -1.96
N SER A 301 -5.55 -16.62 -1.33
CA SER A 301 -5.74 -17.34 -0.08
C SER A 301 -5.29 -16.50 1.09
N GLU A 302 -5.84 -16.68 2.29
CA GLU A 302 -5.33 -15.97 3.46
C GLU A 302 -5.20 -16.93 4.63
N LEU A 303 -4.01 -16.90 5.23
CA LEU A 303 -3.62 -17.63 6.42
C LEU A 303 -3.69 -16.70 7.64
N MET A 304 -4.47 -17.12 8.61
CA MET A 304 -4.57 -16.47 9.92
C MET A 304 -4.27 -17.48 11.02
N LYS A 305 -3.83 -17.02 12.18
CA LYS A 305 -3.69 -17.85 13.37
C LYS A 305 -4.62 -17.36 14.47
N HIS A 306 -5.27 -18.29 15.14
CA HIS A 306 -6.06 -18.04 16.35
C HIS A 306 -5.79 -19.15 17.37
N LYS A 307 -5.16 -18.80 18.49
CA LYS A 307 -4.68 -19.76 19.49
C LYS A 307 -3.80 -20.84 18.82
N ASN A 308 -4.12 -22.12 19.00
CA ASN A 308 -3.42 -23.26 18.39
C ASN A 308 -3.97 -23.64 17.00
N LYS A 309 -4.75 -22.78 16.33
CA LYS A 309 -5.34 -23.10 15.02
C LYS A 309 -4.80 -22.18 13.94
N LEU A 310 -4.42 -22.78 12.82
CA LEU A 310 -4.13 -22.10 11.57
C LEU A 310 -5.36 -22.20 10.68
N ILE A 311 -5.80 -21.06 10.14
CA ILE A 311 -7.05 -20.89 9.43
C ILE A 311 -6.69 -20.40 8.03
N LEU A 312 -6.79 -21.28 7.05
CA LEU A 312 -6.58 -20.96 5.65
C LEU A 312 -7.93 -20.75 4.98
N THR A 313 -8.11 -19.62 4.32
CA THR A 313 -9.36 -19.30 3.60
C THR A 313 -9.07 -19.01 2.14
N TYR A 314 -10.00 -19.38 1.27
CA TYR A 314 -10.00 -19.01 -0.14
C TYR A 314 -11.35 -18.38 -0.48
N ALA A 315 -11.34 -17.17 -1.06
CA ALA A 315 -12.54 -16.36 -1.22
C ALA A 315 -13.50 -16.81 -2.35
N GLY A 316 -13.13 -17.80 -3.16
CA GLY A 316 -13.96 -18.28 -4.28
C GLY A 316 -13.80 -17.48 -5.59
N GLN A 317 -12.95 -16.46 -5.59
CA GLN A 317 -12.67 -15.62 -6.75
C GLN A 317 -11.44 -16.11 -7.52
N PHE A 318 -11.42 -15.90 -8.83
CA PHE A 318 -10.24 -16.10 -9.67
C PHE A 318 -10.17 -15.01 -10.75
N PHE A 319 -8.97 -14.74 -11.26
CA PHE A 319 -8.77 -13.79 -12.35
C PHE A 319 -8.82 -14.53 -13.70
N ASP A 320 -9.71 -14.12 -14.61
CA ASP A 320 -9.89 -14.80 -15.91
C ASP A 320 -8.98 -14.26 -17.05
N GLY A 321 -8.02 -13.40 -16.71
CA GLY A 321 -7.17 -12.69 -17.68
C GLY A 321 -7.66 -11.27 -17.99
N LYS A 322 -8.90 -10.93 -17.65
CA LYS A 322 -9.47 -9.58 -17.87
C LYS A 322 -10.08 -8.97 -16.60
N ARG A 323 -10.71 -9.79 -15.76
CA ARG A 323 -11.38 -9.35 -14.53
C ARG A 323 -11.36 -10.42 -13.46
N MET A 324 -11.58 -10.00 -12.22
CA MET A 324 -11.92 -10.92 -11.13
C MET A 324 -13.33 -11.48 -11.35
N VAL A 325 -13.48 -12.79 -11.23
CA VAL A 325 -14.76 -13.48 -11.39
C VAL A 325 -14.97 -14.46 -10.25
N SER A 326 -16.15 -14.41 -9.65
CA SER A 326 -16.60 -15.37 -8.63
C SER A 326 -17.20 -16.61 -9.31
N ARG A 327 -16.43 -17.68 -9.50
CA ARG A 327 -16.95 -18.96 -10.05
C ARG A 327 -16.67 -20.19 -9.18
N LYS A 328 -15.82 -20.08 -8.16
CA LYS A 328 -15.54 -21.19 -7.23
C LYS A 328 -16.22 -20.90 -5.91
N ARG A 329 -16.62 -21.94 -5.16
CA ARG A 329 -17.12 -21.71 -3.80
C ARG A 329 -15.96 -21.27 -2.89
N PRO A 330 -16.21 -20.38 -1.92
CA PRO A 330 -15.23 -20.10 -0.89
C PRO A 330 -14.93 -21.37 -0.09
N LYS A 331 -13.71 -21.50 0.38
CA LYS A 331 -13.26 -22.68 1.12
C LYS A 331 -12.49 -22.29 2.38
N LEU A 332 -12.44 -23.22 3.33
CA LEU A 332 -11.80 -23.05 4.63
C LEU A 332 -11.12 -24.36 5.05
N SER A 333 -9.83 -24.29 5.33
CA SER A 333 -9.09 -25.34 6.05
C SER A 333 -8.64 -24.84 7.41
N VAL A 334 -8.78 -25.67 8.45
CA VAL A 334 -8.31 -25.38 9.81
C VAL A 334 -7.37 -26.50 10.24
N VAL A 335 -6.16 -26.14 10.65
CA VAL A 335 -5.08 -27.06 11.00
C VAL A 335 -4.59 -26.77 12.42
N ASP A 336 -4.32 -27.81 13.22
CA ASP A 336 -3.68 -27.65 14.53
C ASP A 336 -2.21 -27.21 14.34
N ALA A 337 -1.86 -26.06 14.90
CA ALA A 337 -0.56 -25.43 14.74
C ALA A 337 0.60 -26.20 15.39
N ASN A 338 0.30 -27.13 16.30
CA ASN A 338 1.32 -27.89 17.03
C ASN A 338 1.78 -29.10 16.22
N ASN A 339 0.85 -29.83 15.60
CA ASN A 339 1.14 -31.13 14.97
C ASN A 339 0.71 -31.26 13.50
N GLY A 340 0.12 -30.22 12.90
CA GLY A 340 -0.29 -30.25 11.49
C GLY A 340 -1.56 -31.07 11.22
N LYS A 341 -2.25 -31.55 12.25
CA LYS A 341 -3.49 -32.29 12.07
C LYS A 341 -4.56 -31.37 11.47
N ILE A 342 -5.08 -31.74 10.31
CA ILE A 342 -6.25 -31.09 9.71
C ILE A 342 -7.43 -31.33 10.65
N LEU A 343 -7.93 -30.26 11.22
CA LEU A 343 -9.14 -30.29 12.04
C LEU A 343 -10.36 -30.32 11.12
N PHE A 344 -10.40 -29.39 10.16
CA PHE A 344 -11.51 -29.22 9.22
C PHE A 344 -10.99 -28.83 7.83
N ASP A 345 -11.66 -29.30 6.77
CA ASP A 345 -11.43 -28.84 5.40
C ASP A 345 -12.78 -28.83 4.65
N ASN A 346 -13.35 -27.64 4.46
CA ASN A 346 -14.73 -27.50 3.99
C ASN A 346 -14.88 -26.50 2.85
N ASP A 347 -15.82 -26.80 1.96
CA ASP A 347 -16.50 -25.77 1.19
C ASP A 347 -17.40 -24.96 2.12
N LEU A 348 -17.22 -23.63 2.12
CA LEU A 348 -18.18 -22.73 2.72
C LEU A 348 -19.38 -22.68 1.77
N LYS A 349 -20.54 -23.17 2.23
CA LYS A 349 -21.80 -23.19 1.47
C LYS A 349 -22.69 -22.01 1.89
N PRO A 350 -22.46 -20.78 1.41
CA PRO A 350 -23.42 -19.69 1.62
C PRO A 350 -24.73 -20.00 0.90
N ARG A 351 -25.83 -19.40 1.35
CA ARG A 351 -27.15 -19.67 0.74
C ARG A 351 -27.28 -19.08 -0.66
N SER A 352 -26.53 -18.03 -1.01
CA SER A 352 -26.81 -17.22 -2.21
C SER A 352 -25.60 -16.70 -2.99
N TYR A 353 -24.35 -16.92 -2.55
CA TYR A 353 -23.19 -16.25 -3.13
C TYR A 353 -22.03 -17.20 -3.50
N TYR A 354 -21.26 -16.84 -4.52
CA TYR A 354 -20.08 -17.60 -4.95
C TYR A 354 -18.77 -16.95 -4.52
N SER A 355 -18.80 -15.88 -3.72
CA SER A 355 -17.58 -15.28 -3.20
C SER A 355 -17.76 -14.70 -1.81
N LEU A 356 -16.73 -14.86 -0.99
CA LEU A 356 -16.56 -14.17 0.28
C LEU A 356 -16.04 -12.77 -0.01
N GLU A 357 -16.66 -11.74 0.56
CA GLU A 357 -16.20 -10.35 0.42
C GLU A 357 -15.14 -10.03 1.48
N ASP A 358 -15.38 -10.46 2.71
CA ASP A 358 -14.42 -10.28 3.80
C ASP A 358 -14.62 -11.31 4.92
N LYS A 359 -13.72 -11.29 5.89
CA LYS A 359 -13.76 -12.17 7.07
C LYS A 359 -13.10 -11.50 8.27
N TYR A 360 -13.49 -11.92 9.47
CA TYR A 360 -12.91 -11.42 10.70
C TYR A 360 -12.97 -12.47 11.81
N ILE A 361 -11.86 -12.70 12.51
CA ILE A 361 -11.82 -13.61 13.65
C ILE A 361 -12.41 -12.89 14.87
N TYR A 362 -13.41 -13.49 15.50
CA TYR A 362 -14.06 -12.98 16.70
C TYR A 362 -14.32 -14.12 17.68
N ASN A 363 -13.68 -14.05 18.86
CA ASN A 363 -13.66 -15.15 19.82
C ASN A 363 -13.20 -16.45 19.14
N ASP A 364 -13.91 -17.57 19.35
CA ASP A 364 -13.64 -18.85 18.69
C ASP A 364 -14.47 -19.06 17.42
N SER A 365 -14.84 -17.97 16.75
CA SER A 365 -15.61 -17.98 15.51
C SER A 365 -14.94 -17.13 14.42
N LEU A 366 -15.20 -17.48 13.17
CA LEU A 366 -14.87 -16.67 12.00
C LEU A 366 -16.15 -16.01 11.48
N LEU A 367 -16.24 -14.68 11.56
CA LEU A 367 -17.25 -13.90 10.86
C LEU A 367 -16.95 -13.97 9.36
N LEU A 368 -17.94 -14.43 8.60
CA LEU A 368 -17.93 -14.50 7.14
C LEU A 368 -18.86 -13.42 6.59
N VAL A 369 -18.34 -12.59 5.68
CA VAL A 369 -19.06 -11.47 5.10
C VAL A 369 -19.33 -11.74 3.61
N TYR A 370 -20.60 -11.79 3.26
CA TYR A 370 -21.11 -11.86 1.89
C TYR A 370 -21.91 -10.58 1.58
N PRO A 371 -22.21 -10.25 0.31
CA PRO A 371 -22.87 -9.00 -0.06
C PRO A 371 -24.14 -8.68 0.72
N SER A 372 -25.00 -9.66 0.99
CA SER A 372 -26.24 -9.43 1.77
C SER A 372 -26.45 -10.48 2.84
N GLU A 373 -25.38 -11.13 3.29
CA GLU A 373 -25.45 -12.19 4.29
C GLU A 373 -24.21 -12.17 5.18
N LEU A 374 -24.43 -12.40 6.47
CA LEU A 374 -23.37 -12.59 7.46
C LEU A 374 -23.51 -13.97 8.08
N ALA A 375 -22.39 -14.60 8.43
CA ALA A 375 -22.39 -15.88 9.11
C ALA A 375 -21.25 -15.98 10.13
N TYR A 376 -21.45 -16.73 11.21
CA TYR A 376 -20.37 -17.22 12.05
C TYR A 376 -20.07 -18.66 11.73
N PHE A 377 -18.82 -18.94 11.40
CA PHE A 377 -18.28 -20.29 11.37
C PHE A 377 -17.63 -20.60 12.71
N ASP A 378 -18.11 -21.64 13.39
CA ASP A 378 -17.60 -22.10 14.68
C ASP A 378 -16.30 -22.90 14.48
N LEU A 379 -15.18 -22.35 14.97
CA LEU A 379 -13.85 -22.96 14.82
C LEU A 379 -13.61 -24.11 15.80
N LYS A 380 -14.56 -24.44 16.68
CA LYS A 380 -14.51 -25.60 17.59
C LYS A 380 -15.32 -26.76 17.02
N ASN A 381 -16.51 -26.47 16.49
CA ASN A 381 -17.52 -27.49 16.16
C ASN A 381 -17.75 -27.68 14.65
N ASN A 382 -16.95 -27.05 13.79
CA ASN A 382 -16.96 -27.26 12.34
C ASN A 382 -18.30 -27.00 11.63
N HIS A 383 -19.00 -25.94 12.00
CA HIS A 383 -20.27 -25.63 11.34
C HIS A 383 -20.54 -24.12 11.36
N ILE A 384 -21.46 -23.69 10.51
CA ILE A 384 -22.02 -22.35 10.58
C ILE A 384 -23.00 -22.32 11.76
N SER A 385 -22.63 -21.67 12.85
CA SER A 385 -23.44 -21.62 14.08
C SER A 385 -24.54 -20.57 14.02
N HIS A 386 -24.33 -19.50 13.26
CA HIS A 386 -25.32 -18.46 13.05
C HIS A 386 -25.19 -17.85 11.66
N GLN A 387 -26.32 -17.49 11.05
CA GLN A 387 -26.36 -16.92 9.71
C GLN A 387 -27.56 -16.00 9.59
N ARG A 388 -27.38 -14.84 8.96
CA ARG A 388 -28.45 -13.88 8.73
C ARG A 388 -28.32 -13.24 7.36
N LYS A 389 -29.41 -13.30 6.58
CA LYS A 389 -29.58 -12.49 5.37
C LYS A 389 -30.11 -11.11 5.76
N ILE A 390 -29.56 -10.07 5.17
CA ILE A 390 -29.88 -8.68 5.47
C ILE A 390 -30.28 -8.01 4.16
N GLU A 391 -31.58 -7.82 3.97
CA GLU A 391 -32.13 -7.26 2.73
C GLU A 391 -31.63 -5.83 2.49
N GLY A 392 -31.25 -5.54 1.24
CA GLY A 392 -30.72 -4.23 0.83
C GLY A 392 -29.31 -3.92 1.32
N ALA A 393 -28.64 -4.83 2.04
CA ALA A 393 -27.21 -4.70 2.34
C ALA A 393 -26.36 -5.08 1.12
N GLU A 394 -25.20 -4.43 1.02
CA GLU A 394 -24.16 -4.66 0.01
C GLU A 394 -22.78 -4.72 0.69
N PHE A 395 -22.65 -5.51 1.76
CA PHE A 395 -21.42 -5.59 2.54
C PHE A 395 -20.20 -5.91 1.68
N LYS A 396 -19.08 -5.27 2.03
CA LYS A 396 -17.80 -5.45 1.35
C LYS A 396 -16.66 -5.71 2.29
N LYS A 397 -16.63 -5.00 3.43
CA LYS A 397 -15.43 -4.96 4.25
C LYS A 397 -15.75 -4.76 5.72
N VAL A 398 -15.15 -5.57 6.58
CA VAL A 398 -15.13 -5.34 8.02
C VAL A 398 -14.13 -4.23 8.33
N ILE A 399 -14.59 -3.22 9.05
CA ILE A 399 -13.73 -2.15 9.54
C ILE A 399 -13.06 -2.63 10.81
N THR A 400 -11.78 -2.97 10.69
CA THR A 400 -10.93 -3.42 11.81
C THR A 400 -10.21 -2.26 12.51
N LYS A 401 -10.19 -1.08 11.88
CA LYS A 401 -9.62 0.13 12.47
C LYS A 401 -10.58 0.73 13.49
N LYS A 402 -10.01 1.38 14.50
CA LYS A 402 -10.77 2.26 15.40
C LYS A 402 -11.50 3.32 14.58
N ILE A 403 -12.81 3.42 14.79
CA ILE A 403 -13.67 4.42 14.16
C ILE A 403 -13.97 5.49 15.20
N PHE A 404 -13.99 6.73 14.77
CA PHE A 404 -14.33 7.87 15.61
C PHE A 404 -15.55 8.59 15.03
N VAL A 405 -16.41 9.10 15.91
CA VAL A 405 -17.47 10.03 15.55
C VAL A 405 -16.99 11.44 15.84
N LYS A 406 -17.21 12.34 14.89
CA LYS A 406 -16.98 13.77 15.10
C LYS A 406 -18.21 14.40 15.73
N ASN A 407 -18.03 15.03 16.89
CA ASN A 407 -18.96 16.00 17.45
C ASN A 407 -18.49 17.42 17.05
N ASP A 408 -19.14 18.48 17.54
CA ASP A 408 -18.80 19.84 17.10
C ASP A 408 -17.33 20.21 17.35
N THR A 409 -16.79 19.83 18.50
CA THR A 409 -15.45 20.26 18.95
C THR A 409 -14.44 19.13 19.11
N LYS A 410 -14.87 17.86 19.07
CA LYS A 410 -13.98 16.72 19.37
C LYS A 410 -14.34 15.44 18.64
N PHE A 411 -13.38 14.51 18.61
CA PHE A 411 -13.54 13.13 18.19
C PHE A 411 -13.76 12.21 19.39
N GLU A 412 -14.74 11.32 19.28
CA GLU A 412 -15.01 10.30 20.27
C GLU A 412 -14.86 8.92 19.64
N LEU A 413 -14.15 8.02 20.33
CA LEU A 413 -13.98 6.65 19.87
C LEU A 413 -15.34 5.94 19.86
N LEU A 414 -15.72 5.45 18.70
CA LEU A 414 -16.88 4.61 18.52
C LEU A 414 -16.48 3.16 18.88
N ASN A 415 -16.38 2.90 20.18
CA ASN A 415 -16.08 1.57 20.71
C ASN A 415 -17.31 1.02 21.43
N GLU A 416 -17.99 0.09 20.78
CA GLU A 416 -19.07 -0.64 21.38
C GLU A 416 -18.70 -2.13 21.43
N PRO A 417 -18.58 -2.71 22.64
CA PRO A 417 -18.29 -4.12 22.79
C PRO A 417 -19.26 -4.98 21.98
N ASN A 418 -18.76 -6.10 21.45
CA ASN A 418 -19.57 -7.08 20.71
C ASN A 418 -20.28 -6.51 19.47
N SER A 419 -19.74 -5.43 18.89
CA SER A 419 -20.22 -4.85 17.64
C SER A 419 -19.15 -4.88 16.56
N PHE A 420 -19.58 -5.09 15.32
CA PHE A 420 -18.77 -5.01 14.10
C PHE A 420 -19.26 -3.84 13.27
N TYR A 421 -18.34 -3.18 12.59
CA TYR A 421 -18.67 -2.16 11.62
C TYR A 421 -18.31 -2.68 10.24
N ILE A 422 -19.29 -2.74 9.35
CA ILE A 422 -19.13 -3.31 8.01
C ILE A 422 -19.48 -2.24 6.97
N GLN A 423 -18.59 -2.01 6.02
CA GLN A 423 -18.73 -1.00 4.97
C GLN A 423 -19.21 -1.65 3.66
N ASN A 424 -20.00 -0.93 2.85
CA ASN A 424 -20.31 -1.30 1.45
C ASN A 424 -19.51 -0.49 0.41
N GLU A 425 -19.69 -0.77 -0.88
CA GLU A 425 -19.02 -0.04 -1.98
C GLU A 425 -19.40 1.44 -2.06
N LYS A 426 -20.60 1.79 -1.57
CA LYS A 426 -21.10 3.17 -1.47
C LYS A 426 -20.66 3.86 -0.16
N ASN A 427 -19.73 3.24 0.57
CA ASN A 427 -19.18 3.64 1.85
C ASN A 427 -20.16 3.78 3.03
N LYS A 428 -21.40 3.35 2.91
CA LYS A 428 -22.33 3.23 4.04
C LYS A 428 -21.77 2.23 5.06
N VAL A 429 -21.86 2.57 6.33
CA VAL A 429 -21.37 1.73 7.43
C VAL A 429 -22.53 1.18 8.24
N TYR A 430 -22.55 -0.13 8.36
CA TYR A 430 -23.51 -0.90 9.14
C TYR A 430 -22.87 -1.28 10.47
N LYS A 431 -23.52 -0.96 11.58
CA LYS A 431 -23.16 -1.52 12.88
C LYS A 431 -23.96 -2.79 13.09
N VAL A 432 -23.25 -3.88 13.29
CA VAL A 432 -23.77 -5.24 13.42
C VAL A 432 -23.44 -5.75 14.82
N ASN A 433 -24.42 -6.26 15.56
CA ASN A 433 -24.17 -6.85 16.88
C ASN A 433 -23.69 -8.31 16.77
N SER A 434 -23.38 -8.95 17.90
CA SER A 434 -22.99 -10.36 17.97
C SER A 434 -24.07 -11.36 17.55
N SER A 435 -25.31 -10.93 17.34
CA SER A 435 -26.40 -11.75 16.79
C SER A 435 -26.59 -11.53 15.29
N LEU A 436 -25.58 -10.91 14.64
CA LEU A 436 -25.55 -10.54 13.22
C LEU A 436 -26.66 -9.57 12.80
N GLU A 437 -27.25 -8.83 13.75
CA GLU A 437 -28.31 -7.86 13.45
C GLU A 437 -27.71 -6.49 13.17
N VAL A 438 -28.19 -5.83 12.11
CA VAL A 438 -27.90 -4.42 11.89
C VAL A 438 -28.67 -3.61 12.93
N THR A 439 -27.94 -3.09 13.92
CA THR A 439 -28.52 -2.26 14.99
C THR A 439 -28.56 -0.78 14.64
N LYS A 440 -27.65 -0.33 13.77
CA LYS A 440 -27.57 1.06 13.34
C LYS A 440 -26.91 1.18 11.98
N ASN A 441 -27.34 2.17 11.22
CA ASN A 441 -26.66 2.63 10.02
C ASN A 441 -26.02 3.98 10.31
N TYR A 442 -24.77 4.15 9.92
CA TYR A 442 -24.09 5.43 10.00
C TYR A 442 -23.99 6.04 8.60
N ASN A 443 -24.34 7.32 8.52
CA ASN A 443 -23.95 8.13 7.38
C ASN A 443 -22.45 8.41 7.49
N SER A 444 -21.73 8.03 6.45
CA SER A 444 -20.27 8.10 6.39
C SER A 444 -19.65 9.49 6.68
N PRO A 445 -20.29 10.64 6.39
CA PRO A 445 -19.72 11.96 6.70
C PRO A 445 -19.39 12.17 8.20
N LEU A 446 -19.97 11.38 9.10
CA LEU A 446 -19.74 11.51 10.54
C LEU A 446 -18.63 10.59 11.07
N LEU A 447 -18.14 9.66 10.26
CA LEU A 447 -17.19 8.64 10.69
C LEU A 447 -15.78 8.92 10.20
N PHE A 448 -14.82 8.78 11.10
CA PHE A 448 -13.42 9.11 10.86
C PHE A 448 -12.51 7.97 11.29
N TYR A 449 -11.42 7.80 10.56
CA TYR A 449 -10.27 7.01 10.99
C TYR A 449 -9.23 7.94 11.58
N GLN A 450 -8.58 7.51 12.65
CA GLN A 450 -7.27 8.03 13.00
C GLN A 450 -6.26 7.54 11.96
N TYR A 451 -5.82 8.43 11.07
CA TYR A 451 -4.99 8.12 9.92
C TYR A 451 -3.50 8.12 10.27
N LEU A 452 -3.06 9.11 11.06
CA LEU A 452 -1.69 9.24 11.56
C LEU A 452 -1.69 9.76 12.99
N GLU A 453 -0.64 9.45 13.73
CA GLU A 453 -0.38 9.95 15.07
C GLU A 453 1.06 10.46 15.14
N TYR A 454 1.26 11.56 15.85
CA TYR A 454 2.58 12.12 16.11
C TYR A 454 2.57 12.92 17.41
N LYS A 455 3.39 12.48 18.37
CA LYS A 455 3.44 13.04 19.73
C LYS A 455 2.03 13.18 20.31
N ASN A 456 1.61 14.40 20.65
CA ASN A 456 0.33 14.68 21.28
C ASN A 456 -0.78 15.05 20.28
N THR A 457 -0.63 14.68 19.01
CA THR A 457 -1.58 15.01 17.94
C THR A 457 -1.91 13.82 17.05
N ALA A 458 -3.11 13.85 16.47
CA ALA A 458 -3.61 12.85 15.56
C ALA A 458 -4.32 13.48 14.36
N LEU A 459 -4.07 12.94 13.18
CA LEU A 459 -4.76 13.31 11.94
C LEU A 459 -5.94 12.36 11.74
N PHE A 460 -7.14 12.92 11.76
CA PHE A 460 -8.39 12.22 11.49
C PHE A 460 -8.81 12.45 10.04
N VAL A 461 -9.13 11.37 9.32
CA VAL A 461 -9.60 11.42 7.93
C VAL A 461 -10.97 10.77 7.87
N ASN A 462 -11.93 11.45 7.24
CA ASN A 462 -13.26 10.91 7.05
C ASN A 462 -13.18 9.58 6.28
N ILE A 463 -14.02 8.61 6.63
CA ILE A 463 -14.03 7.28 5.98
C ILE A 463 -14.27 7.33 4.47
N ASN A 464 -14.92 8.38 3.95
CA ASN A 464 -15.13 8.63 2.52
C ASN A 464 -14.12 9.62 1.93
N SER A 465 -13.09 9.99 2.70
CA SER A 465 -12.11 11.01 2.34
C SER A 465 -12.76 12.36 1.99
N SER A 466 -13.89 12.72 2.60
CA SER A 466 -14.59 13.99 2.32
C SER A 466 -14.06 15.18 3.11
N GLN A 467 -13.34 14.95 4.20
CA GLN A 467 -12.76 15.99 5.06
C GLN A 467 -11.68 15.39 5.96
N SER A 468 -10.81 16.23 6.52
CA SER A 468 -9.79 15.82 7.49
C SER A 468 -9.64 16.84 8.61
N TYR A 469 -9.12 16.40 9.75
CA TYR A 469 -8.93 17.25 10.93
C TYR A 469 -7.66 16.87 11.66
N LEU A 470 -6.92 17.85 12.15
CA LEU A 470 -5.91 17.63 13.17
C LEU A 470 -6.57 17.79 14.53
N ALA A 471 -6.30 16.88 15.45
CA ALA A 471 -6.79 16.96 16.82
C ALA A 471 -5.69 16.59 17.82
N ASP A 472 -5.89 16.95 19.08
CA ASP A 472 -5.02 16.56 20.19
C ASP A 472 -5.26 15.11 20.65
N GLN A 473 -4.50 14.64 21.65
CA GLN A 473 -4.67 13.31 22.25
C GLN A 473 -6.04 13.09 22.93
N LEU A 474 -6.71 14.16 23.36
CA LEU A 474 -8.05 14.10 23.94
C LEU A 474 -9.15 14.12 22.87
N GLY A 475 -8.76 14.27 21.60
CA GLY A 475 -9.63 14.34 20.45
C GLY A 475 -10.17 15.74 20.15
N ASN A 476 -9.73 16.79 20.86
CA ASN A 476 -10.17 18.16 20.58
C ASN A 476 -9.62 18.62 19.24
N ILE A 477 -10.48 19.22 18.41
CA ILE A 477 -10.11 19.66 17.07
C ILE A 477 -9.19 20.87 17.16
N LEU A 478 -7.99 20.72 16.58
CA LEU A 478 -6.97 21.77 16.48
C LEU A 478 -7.04 22.48 15.13
N LEU A 479 -7.26 21.75 14.04
CA LEU A 479 -7.36 22.29 12.69
C LEU A 479 -8.37 21.54 11.84
N GLU A 480 -9.13 22.29 11.05
CA GLU A 480 -9.91 21.77 9.93
C GLU A 480 -9.06 21.78 8.65
N LEU A 481 -9.05 20.65 7.94
CA LEU A 481 -8.21 20.40 6.78
C LEU A 481 -9.06 19.90 5.61
N PRO A 482 -8.68 20.19 4.36
CA PRO A 482 -9.39 19.65 3.20
C PRO A 482 -9.29 18.12 3.14
N PRO A 483 -9.99 17.46 2.19
CA PRO A 483 -9.78 16.05 1.85
C PRO A 483 -8.30 15.68 1.63
N ILE A 484 -7.69 15.03 2.62
CA ILE A 484 -6.30 14.58 2.53
C ILE A 484 -6.25 13.13 2.02
N ASN A 485 -5.60 12.92 0.88
CA ASN A 485 -5.33 11.59 0.34
C ASN A 485 -3.92 11.08 0.68
N GLN A 486 -3.02 11.99 1.06
CA GLN A 486 -1.66 11.69 1.47
C GLN A 486 -1.17 12.77 2.42
N ALA A 487 -0.64 12.34 3.56
CA ALA A 487 0.03 13.20 4.54
C ALA A 487 1.11 12.42 5.28
N TYR A 488 2.01 13.15 5.96
CA TYR A 488 2.91 12.59 6.97
C TYR A 488 3.38 13.68 7.92
N PHE A 489 3.82 13.25 9.11
CA PHE A 489 4.54 14.09 10.05
C PHE A 489 6.04 13.94 9.86
N LYS A 490 6.78 15.05 9.88
CA LYS A 490 8.24 15.06 9.94
C LYS A 490 8.73 16.34 10.59
N ASN A 491 9.66 16.25 11.53
CA ASN A 491 10.31 17.39 12.19
C ASN A 491 9.30 18.43 12.72
N ASP A 492 8.31 17.98 13.52
CA ASP A 492 7.25 18.84 14.08
C ASP A 492 6.41 19.61 13.04
N LYS A 493 6.33 19.08 11.81
CA LYS A 493 5.50 19.61 10.74
C LYS A 493 4.57 18.53 10.19
N LEU A 494 3.36 18.95 9.85
CA LEU A 494 2.42 18.16 9.04
C LEU A 494 2.55 18.60 7.58
N TYR A 495 2.82 17.64 6.70
CA TYR A 495 2.82 17.84 5.26
C TYR A 495 1.62 17.14 4.64
N TYR A 496 0.88 17.84 3.79
CA TYR A 496 -0.23 17.25 3.03
C TYR A 496 -0.39 17.89 1.66
N ALA A 497 -1.10 17.20 0.77
CA ALA A 497 -1.46 17.72 -0.54
C ALA A 497 -2.96 17.69 -0.76
N TYR A 498 -3.48 18.75 -1.38
CA TYR A 498 -4.86 18.84 -1.82
C TYR A 498 -4.94 19.50 -3.19
N LYS A 499 -5.52 18.79 -4.18
CA LYS A 499 -5.53 19.22 -5.59
C LYS A 499 -4.11 19.53 -6.05
N ASN A 500 -3.80 20.77 -6.41
CA ASN A 500 -2.49 21.25 -6.84
C ASN A 500 -1.76 22.07 -5.76
N TYR A 501 -2.21 21.98 -4.51
CA TYR A 501 -1.62 22.67 -3.36
C TYR A 501 -0.86 21.68 -2.49
N PHE A 502 0.37 22.02 -2.15
CA PHE A 502 1.17 21.37 -1.14
C PHE A 502 1.25 22.27 0.09
N MET A 503 0.96 21.69 1.25
CA MET A 503 0.81 22.42 2.50
C MET A 503 1.84 21.93 3.51
N GLU A 504 2.50 22.88 4.17
CA GLU A 504 3.36 22.65 5.32
C GLU A 504 2.74 23.37 6.53
N VAL A 505 2.35 22.62 7.55
CA VAL A 505 1.82 23.16 8.81
C VAL A 505 2.85 22.96 9.90
N ASN A 506 3.32 24.05 10.51
CA ASN A 506 4.24 24.01 11.63
C ASN A 506 3.49 23.80 12.94
N LEU A 507 3.85 22.74 13.66
CA LEU A 507 3.22 22.32 14.92
C LEU A 507 4.11 22.61 16.14
N SER A 508 5.33 23.11 15.96
CA SER A 508 6.31 23.25 17.05
C SER A 508 5.81 24.13 18.20
N THR A 509 5.07 25.20 17.90
CA THR A 509 4.47 26.07 18.92
C THR A 509 3.45 25.37 19.79
N TYR A 510 2.69 24.42 19.23
CA TYR A 510 1.72 23.64 20.00
C TYR A 510 2.40 22.53 20.79
N LEU A 511 3.34 21.82 20.16
CA LEU A 511 4.05 20.66 20.70
C LEU A 511 5.10 20.99 21.76
N ASN A 512 5.56 22.24 21.86
CA ASN A 512 6.52 22.67 22.89
C ASN A 512 5.82 23.26 24.12
N ASN A 513 4.54 23.58 24.02
CA ASN A 513 3.76 24.21 25.10
C ASN A 513 2.84 23.21 25.83
N ASN A 514 2.76 21.96 25.38
CA ASN A 514 1.99 20.84 25.93
C ASN A 514 2.79 19.56 25.73
#